data_AF-A0A5B8Z7K4-F1
#
_entry.id   AF-A0A5B8Z7K4-F1
#
_cell.length_a   1.000
_cell.length_b   1.000
_cell.length_c   1.000
_cell.angle_alpha   90.00
_cell.angle_beta   90.00
_cell.angle_gamma   90.00
#
_symmetry.space_group_name_H-M   'P 1'
#
loop_
_entity.id
_entity.type
_entity.pdbx_description
1 polymer ?
#
loop_
_entity_poly.entity_id
_entity_poly.type
_entity_poly.pdbx_seq_one_letter_code
_entity_poly.pdbx_strand_id
1 'polypeptide(L)'
;MKKLWNLYSYAIILFVLSFITALILIVQLGGPGKSEYIKITVNEGDSLWQIAEDFSDEHTLTVKEFVVWVEQNNGISSGRIFPGDELVIPVVQDNSVRKQTELASSQN
;
A
#
# COMPACT_ATOMS: atom_id res chain seq x y z
N MET A 1 -49.79 21.59 -1.76
CA MET A 1 -48.69 20.84 -1.11
C MET A 1 -47.68 20.20 -2.09
N LYS A 2 -47.63 20.58 -3.38
CA LYS A 2 -46.62 20.06 -4.35
C LYS A 2 -45.39 20.96 -4.54
N LYS A 3 -45.46 22.23 -4.11
CA LYS A 3 -44.35 23.20 -4.25
C LYS A 3 -43.17 22.93 -3.31
N LEU A 4 -43.42 22.37 -2.12
CA LEU A 4 -42.37 22.01 -1.18
C LEU A 4 -41.51 20.86 -1.70
N TRP A 5 -42.11 19.89 -2.40
CA TRP A 5 -41.40 18.75 -2.99
C TRP A 5 -40.35 19.18 -4.03
N ASN A 6 -40.62 20.21 -4.84
CA ASN A 6 -39.65 20.69 -5.83
C ASN A 6 -38.55 21.59 -5.23
N LEU A 7 -38.82 22.26 -4.10
CA LEU A 7 -37.81 23.07 -3.40
C LEU A 7 -36.84 22.18 -2.61
N TYR A 8 -37.36 21.17 -1.91
CA TYR A 8 -36.54 20.18 -1.21
C TYR A 8 -35.93 19.15 -2.15
N SER A 9 -36.46 18.94 -3.36
CA SER A 9 -35.85 18.05 -4.36
C SER A 9 -34.40 18.42 -4.62
N TYR A 10 -34.08 19.71 -4.81
CA TYR A 10 -32.70 20.15 -4.95
C TYR A 10 -31.87 19.94 -3.69
N ALA A 11 -32.42 20.25 -2.51
CA ALA A 11 -31.72 20.04 -1.25
C ALA A 11 -31.43 18.54 -1.00
N ILE A 12 -32.37 17.66 -1.33
CA ILE A 12 -32.23 16.20 -1.21
C ILE A 12 -31.23 15.67 -2.23
N ILE A 13 -31.28 16.14 -3.48
CA ILE A 13 -30.30 15.77 -4.52
C ILE A 13 -28.89 16.21 -4.10
N LEU A 14 -28.73 17.41 -3.55
CA LEU A 14 -27.44 17.89 -3.02
C LEU A 14 -26.95 17.05 -1.84
N PHE A 15 -27.86 16.65 -0.94
CA PHE A 15 -27.51 15.80 0.20
C PHE A 15 -27.08 14.40 -0.24
N VAL A 16 -27.79 13.80 -1.19
CA VAL A 16 -27.45 12.50 -1.79
C VAL A 16 -26.12 12.60 -2.54
N LEU A 17 -25.90 13.67 -3.30
CA LEU A 17 -24.64 13.91 -4.01
C LEU A 17 -23.47 14.05 -3.02
N SER A 18 -23.65 14.80 -1.93
CA SER A 18 -22.67 14.91 -0.86
C SER A 18 -22.34 13.56 -0.23
N PHE A 19 -23.36 12.71 -0.05
CA PHE A 19 -23.20 11.37 0.50
C PHE A 19 -22.42 10.46 -0.46
N ILE A 20 -22.74 10.52 -1.76
CA ILE A 20 -22.02 9.79 -2.80
C ILE A 20 -20.55 10.23 -2.86
N THR A 21 -20.28 11.54 -2.81
CA THR A 21 -18.89 12.03 -2.79
C THR A 21 -18.13 11.58 -1.56
N ALA A 22 -18.78 11.54 -0.39
CA ALA A 22 -18.17 11.04 0.84
C ALA A 22 -17.86 9.54 0.74
N LEU A 23 -18.77 8.74 0.16
CA LEU A 23 -18.54 7.31 -0.08
C LEU A 23 -17.37 7.08 -1.04
N ILE A 24 -17.27 7.85 -2.12
CA ILE A 24 -16.14 7.78 -3.07
C ILE A 24 -14.81 8.11 -2.38
N LEU A 25 -14.79 9.15 -1.53
CA LEU A 25 -13.63 9.53 -0.73
C LEU A 25 -13.20 8.42 0.24
N ILE A 26 -14.16 7.78 0.92
CA ILE A 26 -13.89 6.65 1.81
C ILE A 26 -13.29 5.48 1.04
N VAL A 27 -13.77 5.19 -0.17
CA VAL A 27 -13.19 4.13 -1.03
C VAL A 27 -11.79 4.49 -1.51
N GLN A 28 -11.52 5.76 -1.85
CA GLN A 28 -10.18 6.20 -2.24
C GLN A 28 -9.18 6.22 -1.08
N LEU A 29 -9.62 6.57 0.13
CA LEU A 29 -8.78 6.62 1.33
C LEU A 29 -8.64 5.26 2.03
N GLY A 30 -9.62 4.37 1.84
CA GLY A 30 -9.70 3.04 2.47
C GLY A 30 -9.07 1.91 1.65
N GLY A 31 -8.41 2.22 0.53
CA GLY A 31 -7.56 1.23 -0.13
C GLY A 31 -6.40 0.88 0.80
N PRO A 32 -6.11 -0.41 1.08
CA PRO A 32 -4.95 -0.79 1.89
C PRO A 32 -3.74 -0.05 1.32
N GLY A 33 -3.08 0.75 2.18
CA GLY A 33 -2.01 1.65 1.81
C GLY A 33 -1.13 0.97 0.78
N LYS A 34 -1.04 1.59 -0.40
CA LYS A 34 -0.48 1.04 -1.64
C LYS A 34 0.87 0.38 -1.31
N SER A 35 0.86 -0.91 -0.99
CA SER A 35 2.06 -1.64 -0.64
C SER A 35 2.80 -1.81 -1.96
N GLU A 36 3.87 -1.05 -2.10
CA GLU A 36 4.73 -1.20 -3.27
C GLU A 36 5.54 -2.47 -3.05
N TYR A 37 5.58 -3.31 -4.08
CA TYR A 37 6.36 -4.54 -4.03
C TYR A 37 7.70 -4.26 -4.70
N ILE A 38 8.79 -4.53 -3.97
CA ILE A 38 10.14 -4.47 -4.54
C ILE A 38 10.70 -5.89 -4.65
N LYS A 39 11.60 -6.08 -5.62
CA LYS A 39 12.37 -7.31 -5.74
C LYS A 39 13.75 -7.09 -5.18
N ILE A 40 14.14 -7.93 -4.24
CA ILE A 40 15.48 -7.98 -3.67
C ILE A 40 16.16 -9.28 -4.08
N THR A 41 17.49 -9.28 -4.14
CA THR A 41 18.29 -10.48 -4.37
C THR A 41 18.88 -10.92 -3.04
N VAL A 42 18.70 -12.18 -2.68
CA VAL A 42 19.24 -12.78 -1.45
C VAL A 42 20.76 -12.94 -1.59
N ASN A 43 21.52 -12.48 -0.60
CA ASN A 43 22.98 -12.67 -0.55
C ASN A 43 23.36 -13.85 0.34
N GLU A 44 24.62 -14.27 0.26
CA GLU A 44 25.16 -15.31 1.15
C GLU A 44 25.12 -14.86 2.61
N GLY A 45 24.40 -15.62 3.44
CA GLY A 45 24.24 -15.36 4.87
C GLY A 45 22.97 -14.62 5.25
N ASP A 46 22.19 -14.15 4.26
CA ASP A 46 20.91 -13.51 4.52
C ASP A 46 19.87 -14.53 4.98
N SER A 47 19.05 -14.12 5.94
CA SER A 47 17.88 -14.88 6.38
C SER A 47 16.61 -14.08 6.15
N LEU A 48 15.50 -14.78 5.93
CA LEU A 48 14.19 -14.14 5.74
C LEU A 48 13.79 -13.29 6.95
N TRP A 49 14.28 -13.66 8.13
CA TRP A 49 14.07 -12.93 9.38
C TRP A 49 14.88 -11.64 9.46
N GLN A 50 16.14 -11.66 9.04
CA GLN A 50 16.97 -10.45 8.98
C GLN A 50 16.42 -9.47 7.94
N ILE A 51 16.02 -9.96 6.76
CA ILE A 51 15.37 -9.13 5.73
C ILE A 51 14.10 -8.48 6.32
N ALA A 52 13.27 -9.25 7.03
CA ALA A 52 12.08 -8.70 7.67
C ALA A 52 12.37 -7.65 8.75
N GLU A 53 13.53 -7.73 9.40
CA GLU A 53 13.99 -6.77 10.40
C GLU A 53 14.57 -5.51 9.73
N ASP A 54 15.37 -5.67 8.68
CA ASP A 54 15.95 -4.58 7.89
C ASP A 54 14.87 -3.71 7.22
N PHE A 55 13.79 -4.34 6.74
CA PHE A 55 12.66 -3.64 6.11
C PHE A 55 11.54 -3.28 7.10
N SER A 56 11.72 -3.52 8.40
CA SER A 56 10.69 -3.26 9.42
C SER A 56 10.29 -1.79 9.53
N ASP A 57 11.21 -0.87 9.25
CA ASP A 57 10.95 0.57 9.20
C ASP A 57 10.22 1.00 7.91
N GLU A 58 10.27 0.17 6.87
CA GLU A 58 9.65 0.43 5.57
C GLU A 58 8.26 -0.20 5.45
N HIS A 59 7.74 -0.87 6.48
CA HIS A 59 6.40 -1.45 6.44
C HIS A 59 5.69 -1.47 7.80
N THR A 60 4.36 -1.54 7.78
CA THR A 60 3.53 -1.63 9.01
C THR A 60 3.31 -3.05 9.51
N LEU A 61 3.84 -4.07 8.83
CA LEU A 61 3.71 -5.48 9.20
C LEU A 61 4.65 -5.85 10.35
N THR A 62 4.23 -6.78 11.22
CA THR A 62 5.17 -7.41 12.15
C THR A 62 6.13 -8.33 11.39
N VAL A 63 7.33 -8.57 11.94
CA VAL A 63 8.34 -9.48 11.37
C VAL A 63 7.73 -10.83 10.95
N LYS A 64 6.85 -11.38 11.81
CA LYS A 64 6.18 -12.65 11.54
C LYS A 64 5.21 -12.56 10.35
N GLU A 65 4.43 -11.49 10.27
CA GLU A 65 3.49 -11.27 9.16
C GLU A 65 4.23 -11.04 7.84
N PHE A 66 5.35 -10.30 7.89
CA PHE A 66 6.21 -10.11 6.74
C PHE A 66 6.77 -11.45 6.22
N VAL A 67 7.36 -12.26 7.10
CA VAL A 67 7.89 -13.58 6.74
C VAL A 67 6.82 -14.44 6.07
N VAL A 68 5.64 -14.54 6.68
CA VAL A 68 4.51 -15.31 6.12
C VAL A 68 4.06 -14.76 4.77
N TRP A 69 4.01 -13.43 4.61
CA TRP A 69 3.64 -12.81 3.34
C TRP A 69 4.65 -13.12 2.24
N VAL A 70 5.95 -12.98 2.54
CA VAL A 70 7.03 -13.23 1.58
C VAL A 70 7.08 -14.71 1.20
N GLU A 71 6.86 -15.62 2.15
CA GLU A 71 6.74 -17.05 1.88
C GLU A 71 5.60 -17.37 0.90
N GLN A 72 4.41 -16.81 1.16
CA GLN A 72 3.23 -17.05 0.32
C GLN A 72 3.39 -16.46 -1.08
N ASN A 73 3.93 -15.25 -1.19
CA ASN A 73 4.03 -14.54 -2.46
C ASN A 73 5.17 -15.05 -3.35
N ASN A 74 6.24 -15.59 -2.77
CA ASN A 74 7.38 -16.15 -3.51
C ASN A 74 7.37 -17.69 -3.60
N GLY A 75 6.37 -18.35 -3.01
CA GLY A 75 6.28 -19.81 -2.99
C GLY A 75 7.39 -20.47 -2.15
N ILE A 76 7.99 -19.74 -1.21
CA ILE A 76 9.01 -20.31 -0.32
C ILE A 76 8.31 -21.20 0.69
N SER A 77 8.79 -22.44 0.80
CA SER A 77 8.31 -23.39 1.80
C SER A 77 9.31 -23.48 2.95
N SER A 78 8.85 -23.16 4.17
CA SER A 78 9.62 -23.31 5.42
C SER A 78 10.79 -22.33 5.60
N GLY A 79 10.67 -21.11 5.09
CA GLY A 79 11.62 -20.02 5.32
C GLY A 79 13.01 -20.24 4.72
N ARG A 80 13.17 -21.23 3.83
CA ARG A 80 14.43 -21.52 3.17
C ARG A 80 14.59 -20.66 1.93
N ILE A 81 15.54 -19.74 2.00
CA ILE A 81 15.96 -18.88 0.90
C ILE A 81 17.40 -19.22 0.53
N PHE A 82 17.76 -19.11 -0.74
CA PHE A 82 19.10 -19.38 -1.22
C PHE A 82 19.75 -18.11 -1.79
N PRO A 83 21.07 -17.97 -1.66
CA PRO A 83 21.79 -16.87 -2.30
C PRO A 83 21.55 -16.86 -3.81
N GLY A 84 21.19 -15.70 -4.35
CA GLY A 84 20.81 -15.51 -5.75
C GLY A 84 19.31 -15.59 -6.02
N ASP A 85 18.48 -15.97 -5.04
CA ASP A 85 17.02 -15.94 -5.18
C ASP A 85 16.51 -14.49 -5.28
N GLU A 86 15.58 -14.24 -6.20
CA GLU A 86 14.82 -12.99 -6.26
C GLU A 86 13.57 -13.11 -5.39
N LEU A 87 13.48 -12.29 -4.34
CA LEU A 87 12.32 -12.24 -3.46
C LEU A 87 11.55 -10.94 -3.65
N VAL A 88 10.24 -11.08 -3.84
CA VAL A 88 9.28 -9.98 -3.79
C VAL A 88 8.93 -9.71 -2.33
N ILE A 89 9.13 -8.48 -1.86
CA ILE A 89 8.80 -8.06 -0.50
C ILE A 89 7.87 -6.83 -0.51
N PRO A 90 6.97 -6.69 0.49
CA PRO A 90 6.07 -5.55 0.60
C PRO A 90 6.77 -4.41 1.34
N VAL A 91 6.95 -3.27 0.66
CA VAL A 91 7.41 -2.02 1.27
C VAL A 91 6.30 -0.97 1.16
N VAL A 92 6.01 -0.31 2.28
CA VAL A 92 5.18 0.89 2.32
C VAL A 92 6.07 2.04 1.90
N GLN A 93 6.17 2.23 0.59
CA GLN A 93 6.81 3.43 0.09
C GLN A 93 5.89 4.61 0.37
N ASP A 94 6.26 5.43 1.34
CA ASP A 94 5.61 6.72 1.52
C ASP A 94 5.79 7.50 0.21
N ASN A 95 4.69 7.63 -0.55
CA ASN A 95 4.65 8.31 -1.85
C ASN A 95 5.16 9.77 -1.76
N SER A 96 5.36 10.32 -0.55
CA SER A 96 6.02 11.62 -0.34
C SER A 96 7.51 11.63 -0.69
N VAL A 97 8.24 10.51 -0.52
CA VAL A 97 9.70 10.45 -0.75
C VAL A 97 10.04 10.42 -2.24
N ARG A 98 9.34 9.60 -3.05
CA ARG A 98 9.60 9.55 -4.51
C ARG A 98 9.25 10.82 -5.25
N LYS A 99 8.21 11.52 -4.80
CA LYS A 99 7.85 12.83 -5.38
C LYS A 99 8.98 13.84 -5.26
N GLN A 100 9.82 13.77 -4.23
CA GLN A 100 10.97 14.66 -4.05
C GLN A 100 12.15 14.27 -4.94
N THR A 101 12.44 12.97 -5.09
CA THR A 101 13.58 12.48 -5.90
C THR A 101 13.36 12.66 -7.41
N GLU A 102 12.12 12.54 -7.89
CA GLU A 102 11.78 12.79 -9.30
C GLU A 102 11.85 14.29 -9.65
N LEU A 103 11.51 15.18 -8.71
CA LEU A 103 11.65 16.63 -8.91
C LEU A 103 13.12 17.08 -8.97
N ALA A 104 14.00 16.48 -8.17
CA ALA A 104 15.43 16.77 -8.19
C ALA A 104 16.12 16.26 -9.48
N SER A 105 15.65 15.15 -10.04
CA SER A 105 16.21 14.55 -11.26
C SER A 105 15.73 15.22 -12.54
N SER A 106 14.60 15.93 -12.50
CA SER A 106 14.04 16.66 -13.64
C SER A 106 14.65 18.06 -13.82
N GLN A 107 15.45 18.55 -12.85
CA GLN A 107 16.04 19.89 -12.87
C GLN A 107 17.54 19.95 -13.26
N ASN A 108 18.16 18.85 -13.71
CA ASN A 108 19.58 18.83 -14.10
C ASN A 108 19.79 18.32 -15.52
#